data_AF-A0A376THK9-F1
#
_entry.id   AF-A0A376THK9-F1
#
_cell.length_a   1.000
_cell.length_b   1.000
_cell.length_c   1.000
_cell.angle_alpha   90.00
_cell.angle_beta   90.00
_cell.angle_gamma   90.00
#
_symmetry.space_group_name_H-M   'P 1'
#
loop_
_entity.id
_entity.type
_entity.pdbx_description
1 polymer ?
#
loop_
_entity_poly.entity_id
_entity_poly.type
_entity_poly.pdbx_seq_one_letter_code
_entity_poly.pdbx_strand_id
1 'polypeptide(L)'
;MSNAREERMALRQEQEQLQSRIQSLMQRAPVWLAAQNSLNQLSEQCGEEFTSSQDVTEYLQQLLEREREAIVERDEVGARKNAVDEEIERLSQPGGSEDQRLNALAERFGGVLLSEIYDDVSLEDAPYFSALYGPSRHAIVVPDLSQVTEHLEGLTDCPEDLYLIEGDPQSFDDSVFSVDELEKAVVVKIADRQWRYSRFPEVPLFGRAARESRIESLHAEREVLSERFATLSFDVQKTQRLHQAFSRFIGSHLAVAFESDPEAESVN
;
A
#
# COMPACT_ATOMS: atom_id res chain seq x y z
N MET A 1 -84.56 -36.37 12.27
CA MET A 1 -84.64 -34.93 11.88
C MET A 1 -83.64 -34.05 12.63
N SER A 2 -83.34 -34.30 13.92
CA SER A 2 -82.32 -33.54 14.69
C SER A 2 -80.87 -33.85 14.26
N ASN A 3 -80.47 -35.13 14.22
CA ASN A 3 -79.08 -35.52 13.91
C ASN A 3 -78.60 -35.06 12.53
N ALA A 4 -79.46 -35.12 11.51
CA ALA A 4 -79.11 -34.67 10.16
C ALA A 4 -78.91 -33.15 10.03
N ARG A 5 -79.46 -32.35 10.97
CA ARG A 5 -79.20 -30.90 11.04
C ARG A 5 -77.89 -30.59 11.76
N GLU A 6 -77.57 -31.34 12.81
CA GLU A 6 -76.30 -31.24 13.54
C GLU A 6 -75.12 -31.67 12.67
N GLU A 7 -75.22 -32.81 11.96
CA GLU A 7 -74.20 -33.27 11.00
C GLU A 7 -73.98 -32.24 9.88
N ARG A 8 -75.05 -31.65 9.35
CA ARG A 8 -74.96 -30.61 8.32
C ARG A 8 -74.33 -29.31 8.84
N MET A 9 -74.51 -29.00 10.11
CA MET A 9 -73.88 -27.84 10.75
C MET A 9 -72.40 -28.09 11.00
N ALA A 10 -72.03 -29.29 11.47
CA ALA A 10 -70.65 -29.72 11.64
C ALA A 10 -69.88 -29.72 10.31
N LEU A 11 -70.46 -30.29 9.25
CA LEU A 11 -69.86 -30.30 7.91
C LEU A 11 -69.67 -28.90 7.33
N ARG A 12 -70.57 -27.94 7.63
CA ARG A 12 -70.40 -26.54 7.21
C ARG A 12 -69.27 -25.85 7.97
N GLN A 13 -69.19 -26.07 9.28
CA GLN A 13 -68.12 -25.50 10.10
C GLN A 13 -66.75 -26.05 9.68
N GLU A 14 -66.68 -27.35 9.38
CA GLU A 14 -65.50 -28.00 8.82
C GLU A 14 -65.14 -27.44 7.44
N GLN A 15 -66.14 -27.23 6.56
CA GLN A 15 -65.93 -26.62 5.25
C GLN A 15 -65.40 -25.18 5.36
N GLU A 16 -65.92 -24.36 6.28
CA GLU A 16 -65.45 -22.99 6.52
C GLU A 16 -64.02 -22.97 7.09
N GLN A 17 -63.70 -23.90 8.00
CA GLN A 17 -62.34 -24.08 8.51
C GLN A 17 -61.36 -24.49 7.41
N LEU A 18 -61.74 -25.45 6.55
CA LEU A 18 -60.90 -25.87 5.43
C LEU A 18 -60.72 -24.74 4.40
N GLN A 19 -61.78 -24.01 4.07
CA GLN A 19 -61.69 -22.87 3.15
C GLN A 19 -60.78 -21.76 3.68
N SER A 20 -60.90 -21.39 4.95
CA SER A 20 -60.02 -20.39 5.55
C SER A 20 -58.55 -20.84 5.57
N ARG A 21 -58.30 -22.14 5.83
CA ARG A 21 -56.96 -22.72 5.81
C ARG A 21 -56.36 -22.75 4.40
N ILE A 22 -57.12 -23.16 3.38
CA ILE A 22 -56.70 -23.11 1.98
C ILE A 22 -56.35 -21.68 1.59
N GLN A 23 -57.17 -20.70 1.96
CA GLN A 23 -56.94 -19.29 1.61
C GLN A 23 -55.66 -18.75 2.25
N SER A 24 -55.36 -19.14 3.49
CA SER A 24 -54.11 -18.80 4.17
C SER A 24 -52.88 -19.46 3.51
N LEU A 25 -52.98 -20.74 3.17
CA LEU A 25 -51.90 -21.48 2.49
C LEU A 25 -51.61 -20.91 1.10
N MET A 26 -52.65 -20.59 0.32
CA MET A 26 -52.50 -19.96 -1.00
C MET A 26 -51.84 -18.58 -0.95
N GLN A 27 -52.03 -17.83 0.14
CA GLN A 27 -51.35 -16.55 0.33
C GLN A 27 -49.88 -16.71 0.75
N ARG A 28 -49.56 -17.78 1.51
CA ARG A 28 -48.19 -18.08 1.98
C ARG A 28 -47.32 -18.70 0.89
N ALA A 29 -47.89 -19.54 0.03
CA ALA A 29 -47.17 -20.26 -1.04
C ALA A 29 -46.23 -19.38 -1.90
N PRO A 30 -46.66 -18.24 -2.49
CA PRO A 30 -45.76 -17.44 -3.32
C PRO A 30 -44.61 -16.80 -2.53
N VAL A 31 -44.83 -16.43 -1.26
CA VAL A 31 -43.79 -15.83 -0.40
C VAL A 31 -42.78 -16.88 0.02
N TRP A 32 -43.24 -18.09 0.36
CA TRP A 32 -42.39 -19.24 0.68
C TRP A 32 -41.55 -19.67 -0.53
N LEU A 33 -42.14 -19.77 -1.73
CA LEU A 33 -41.41 -20.08 -2.96
C LEU A 33 -40.33 -19.04 -3.28
N ALA A 34 -40.64 -17.75 -3.13
CA ALA A 34 -39.66 -16.68 -3.30
C ALA A 34 -38.51 -16.79 -2.29
N ALA A 35 -38.83 -17.10 -1.03
CA ALA A 35 -37.85 -17.31 0.02
C ALA A 35 -36.95 -18.53 -0.25
N GLN A 36 -37.51 -19.64 -0.72
CA GLN A 36 -36.74 -20.83 -1.07
C GLN A 36 -35.83 -20.61 -2.29
N ASN A 37 -36.32 -19.92 -3.32
CA ASN A 37 -35.47 -19.55 -4.45
C ASN A 37 -34.31 -18.66 -4.01
N SER A 38 -34.56 -17.71 -3.09
CA SER A 38 -33.50 -16.86 -2.56
C SER A 38 -32.52 -17.62 -1.66
N LEU A 39 -32.98 -18.61 -0.89
CA LEU A 39 -32.14 -19.48 -0.07
C LEU A 39 -31.23 -20.36 -0.93
N ASN A 40 -31.78 -20.93 -2.02
CA ASN A 40 -31.00 -21.70 -2.99
C ASN A 40 -29.93 -20.85 -3.66
N GLN A 41 -30.27 -19.63 -4.08
CA GLN A 41 -29.30 -18.69 -4.65
C GLN A 41 -28.18 -18.31 -3.68
N LEU A 42 -28.49 -18.14 -2.38
CA LEU A 42 -27.46 -17.92 -1.37
C LEU A 42 -26.56 -19.14 -1.24
N SER A 43 -27.16 -20.32 -1.11
CA SER A 43 -26.44 -21.59 -0.96
C SER A 43 -25.51 -21.86 -2.14
N GLU A 44 -25.94 -21.56 -3.37
CA GLU A 44 -25.10 -21.64 -4.57
C GLU A 44 -23.95 -20.61 -4.55
N GLN A 45 -24.18 -19.40 -4.04
CA GLN A 45 -23.17 -18.34 -4.00
C GLN A 45 -22.10 -18.56 -2.93
N CYS A 46 -22.47 -19.09 -1.76
CA CYS A 46 -21.54 -19.38 -0.67
C CYS A 46 -20.99 -20.81 -0.69
N GLY A 47 -21.65 -21.74 -1.38
CA GLY A 47 -21.31 -23.16 -1.39
C GLY A 47 -21.67 -23.91 -0.11
N GLU A 48 -22.55 -23.35 0.73
CA GLU A 48 -22.99 -23.92 2.00
C GLU A 48 -24.50 -24.18 1.96
N GLU A 49 -24.95 -25.26 2.60
CA GLU A 49 -26.37 -25.54 2.79
C GLU A 49 -26.84 -25.04 4.14
N PHE A 50 -28.00 -24.37 4.17
CA PHE A 50 -28.60 -23.87 5.39
C PHE A 50 -29.86 -24.66 5.72
N THR A 51 -29.96 -25.13 6.96
CA THR A 51 -31.11 -25.91 7.45
C THR A 51 -31.99 -25.14 8.42
N SER A 52 -31.47 -24.04 8.97
CA SER A 52 -32.19 -23.20 9.92
C SER A 52 -31.87 -21.71 9.77
N SER A 53 -32.75 -20.85 10.30
CA SER A 53 -32.48 -19.42 10.40
C SER A 53 -31.24 -19.10 11.24
N GLN A 54 -30.92 -19.96 12.22
CA GLN A 54 -29.73 -19.82 13.05
C GLN A 54 -28.46 -20.01 12.20
N ASP A 55 -28.42 -21.03 11.34
CA ASP A 55 -27.28 -21.32 10.45
C ASP A 55 -26.95 -20.10 9.56
N VAL A 56 -27.99 -19.48 8.98
CA VAL A 56 -27.85 -18.28 8.13
C VAL A 56 -27.28 -17.11 8.93
N THR A 57 -27.76 -16.90 10.16
CA THR A 57 -27.28 -15.79 11.00
C THR A 57 -25.87 -16.01 11.52
N GLU A 58 -25.50 -17.25 11.87
CA GLU A 58 -24.14 -17.62 12.28
C GLU A 58 -23.17 -17.45 11.11
N TYR A 59 -23.55 -17.90 9.92
CA TYR A 59 -22.74 -17.70 8.72
C TYR A 59 -22.54 -16.21 8.40
N LEU A 60 -23.59 -15.39 8.51
CA LEU A 60 -23.45 -13.94 8.32
C LEU A 60 -22.47 -13.33 9.33
N GLN A 61 -22.51 -13.75 10.61
CA GLN A 61 -21.55 -13.25 11.60
C GLN A 61 -20.11 -13.61 11.24
N GLN A 62 -19.86 -14.85 10.81
CA GLN A 62 -18.54 -15.27 10.34
C GLN A 62 -18.11 -14.50 9.09
N LEU A 63 -19.04 -14.25 8.17
CA LEU A 63 -18.80 -13.48 6.95
C LEU A 63 -18.41 -12.03 7.27
N LEU A 64 -19.08 -11.39 8.22
CA LEU A 64 -18.78 -10.04 8.67
C LEU A 64 -17.38 -9.94 9.31
N GLU A 65 -16.99 -10.93 10.11
CA GLU A 65 -15.65 -10.95 10.70
C GLU A 65 -14.57 -11.10 9.61
N ARG A 66 -14.76 -12.05 8.68
CA ARG A 66 -13.88 -12.22 7.51
C ARG A 66 -13.80 -10.96 6.64
N GLU A 67 -14.93 -10.29 6.42
CA GLU A 67 -14.96 -9.03 5.68
C GLU A 67 -14.10 -7.97 6.38
N ARG A 68 -14.26 -7.84 7.69
CA ARG A 68 -13.52 -6.87 8.50
C ARG A 68 -12.01 -7.15 8.48
N GLU A 69 -11.62 -8.41 8.69
CA GLU A 69 -10.21 -8.83 8.62
C GLU A 69 -9.59 -8.50 7.26
N ALA A 70 -10.28 -8.85 6.16
CA ALA A 70 -9.82 -8.56 4.82
C ALA A 70 -9.73 -7.06 4.50
N ILE A 71 -10.66 -6.25 5.03
CA ILE A 71 -10.63 -4.79 4.92
C ILE A 71 -9.40 -4.22 5.63
N VAL A 72 -9.14 -4.65 6.87
CA VAL A 72 -7.99 -4.18 7.65
C VAL A 72 -6.69 -4.54 6.92
N GLU A 73 -6.55 -5.79 6.47
CA GLU A 73 -5.35 -6.23 5.74
C GLU A 73 -5.15 -5.43 4.44
N ARG A 74 -6.23 -5.21 3.67
CA ARG A 74 -6.18 -4.39 2.45
C ARG A 74 -5.72 -2.96 2.76
N ASP A 75 -6.24 -2.36 3.82
CA ASP A 75 -5.94 -0.98 4.19
C ASP A 75 -4.50 -0.84 4.70
N GLU A 76 -3.99 -1.82 5.46
CA GLU A 76 -2.58 -1.89 5.86
C GLU A 76 -1.64 -1.98 4.66
N VAL A 77 -1.94 -2.88 3.69
CA VAL A 77 -1.17 -3.02 2.46
C VAL A 77 -1.23 -1.73 1.63
N GLY A 78 -2.40 -1.10 1.54
CA GLY A 78 -2.59 0.17 0.85
C GLY A 78 -1.78 1.31 1.49
N ALA A 79 -1.78 1.41 2.82
CA ALA A 79 -0.99 2.39 3.55
C ALA A 79 0.52 2.16 3.35
N ARG A 80 0.97 0.90 3.40
CA ARG A 80 2.38 0.56 3.14
C ARG A 80 2.78 0.91 1.71
N LYS A 81 1.93 0.61 0.72
CA LYS A 81 2.17 0.97 -0.68
C LYS A 81 2.33 2.48 -0.86
N ASN A 82 1.44 3.28 -0.26
CA ASN A 82 1.52 4.74 -0.34
C ASN A 82 2.81 5.27 0.31
N ALA A 83 3.21 4.71 1.45
CA ALA A 83 4.47 5.11 2.11
C ALA A 83 5.70 4.78 1.24
N VAL A 84 5.69 3.65 0.53
CA VAL A 84 6.73 3.28 -0.43
C VAL A 84 6.74 4.25 -1.63
N ASP A 85 5.56 4.60 -2.16
CA ASP A 85 5.43 5.58 -3.25
C ASP A 85 6.00 6.96 -2.85
N GLU A 86 5.69 7.44 -1.63
CA GLU A 86 6.22 8.69 -1.09
C GLU A 86 7.76 8.65 -0.89
N GLU A 87 8.29 7.51 -0.45
CA GLU A 87 9.75 7.32 -0.30
C GLU A 87 10.46 7.35 -1.65
N ILE A 88 9.90 6.67 -2.66
CA ILE A 88 10.41 6.69 -4.04
C ILE A 88 10.42 8.13 -4.57
N GLU A 89 9.31 8.86 -4.42
CA GLU A 89 9.20 10.24 -4.92
C GLU A 89 10.25 11.15 -4.28
N ARG A 90 10.45 11.03 -2.96
CA ARG A 90 11.48 11.79 -2.23
C ARG A 90 12.88 11.48 -2.72
N LEU A 91 13.23 10.21 -2.90
CA LEU A 91 14.57 9.79 -3.33
C LEU A 91 14.82 10.08 -4.82
N SER A 92 13.78 10.11 -5.65
CA SER A 92 13.87 10.37 -7.09
C SER A 92 14.00 11.85 -7.45
N GLN A 93 13.95 12.76 -6.46
CA GLN A 93 14.13 14.18 -6.72
C GLN A 93 15.52 14.44 -7.34
N PRO A 94 15.62 15.28 -8.39
CA PRO A 94 16.85 15.52 -9.15
C PRO A 94 17.91 16.35 -8.39
N GLY A 95 17.87 16.36 -7.06
CA GLY A 95 18.77 17.17 -6.24
C GLY A 95 20.21 16.65 -6.26
N GLY A 96 21.17 17.58 -6.18
CA GLY A 96 22.59 17.27 -6.25
C GLY A 96 23.19 17.31 -7.67
N SER A 97 22.51 17.94 -8.64
CA SER A 97 22.99 18.03 -10.03
C SER A 97 24.46 18.47 -10.10
N GLU A 98 25.30 17.53 -10.49
CA GLU A 98 26.70 17.78 -10.76
C GLU A 98 26.83 18.48 -12.12
N ASP A 99 27.73 19.46 -12.22
CA ASP A 99 27.99 20.13 -13.50
C ASP A 99 28.53 19.08 -14.47
N GLN A 100 27.87 18.89 -15.61
CA GLN A 100 28.23 17.87 -16.60
C GLN A 100 29.68 18.00 -17.09
N ARG A 101 30.26 19.19 -16.99
CA ARG A 101 31.64 19.48 -17.37
C ARG A 101 32.65 18.85 -16.41
N LEU A 102 32.28 18.60 -15.15
CA LEU A 102 33.19 18.04 -14.14
C LEU A 102 33.67 16.63 -14.49
N ASN A 103 32.84 15.80 -15.10
CA ASN A 103 33.24 14.47 -15.57
C ASN A 103 34.36 14.55 -16.61
N ALA A 104 34.21 15.42 -17.61
CA ALA A 104 35.22 15.61 -18.65
C ALA A 104 36.52 16.20 -18.08
N LEU A 105 36.41 17.07 -17.08
CA LEU A 105 37.56 17.64 -16.37
C LEU A 105 38.28 16.57 -15.52
N ALA A 106 37.54 15.70 -14.83
CA ALA A 106 38.10 14.62 -14.04
C ALA A 106 38.91 13.66 -14.91
N GLU A 107 38.34 13.22 -16.05
CA GLU A 107 39.06 12.41 -17.04
C GLU A 107 40.32 13.12 -17.56
N ARG A 108 40.21 14.42 -17.88
CA ARG A 108 41.34 15.22 -18.39
C ARG A 108 42.47 15.34 -17.38
N PHE A 109 42.16 15.46 -16.09
CA PHE A 109 43.17 15.57 -15.03
C PHE A 109 43.67 14.20 -14.54
N GLY A 110 43.12 13.09 -15.05
CA GLY A 110 43.43 11.74 -14.56
C GLY A 110 42.96 11.55 -13.11
N GLY A 111 41.91 12.25 -12.71
CA GLY A 111 41.31 12.20 -11.39
C GLY A 111 39.96 11.50 -11.37
N VAL A 112 39.37 11.43 -10.18
CA VAL A 112 38.05 10.86 -9.91
C VAL A 112 37.24 11.87 -9.13
N LEU A 113 35.94 12.00 -9.41
CA LEU A 113 35.10 12.92 -8.65
C LEU A 113 34.91 12.41 -7.22
N LEU A 114 34.90 13.35 -6.28
CA LEU A 114 34.62 13.03 -4.88
C LEU A 114 33.21 12.41 -4.73
N SER A 115 32.29 12.75 -5.65
CA SER A 115 30.96 12.16 -5.75
C SER A 115 30.99 10.65 -6.01
N GLU A 116 31.89 10.20 -6.87
CA GLU A 116 32.07 8.79 -7.24
C GLU A 116 32.80 7.99 -6.15
N ILE A 117 33.72 8.62 -5.42
CA ILE A 117 34.41 7.98 -4.28
C ILE A 117 33.40 7.69 -3.15
N TYR A 118 32.44 8.60 -2.94
CA TYR A 118 31.39 8.48 -1.92
C TYR A 118 30.05 7.96 -2.46
N ASP A 119 30.07 7.20 -3.56
CA ASP A 119 28.83 6.75 -4.19
C ASP A 119 28.07 5.71 -3.33
N ASP A 120 28.82 4.89 -2.58
CA ASP A 120 28.30 3.82 -1.71
C ASP A 120 28.02 4.27 -0.26
N VAL A 121 28.18 5.55 0.06
CA VAL A 121 27.85 6.07 1.41
C VAL A 121 26.38 5.83 1.71
N SER A 122 26.10 5.45 2.95
CA SER A 122 24.74 5.17 3.41
C SER A 122 23.81 6.39 3.23
N LEU A 123 22.51 6.14 3.04
CA LEU A 123 21.51 7.21 2.94
C LEU A 123 21.42 8.07 4.20
N GLU A 124 21.81 7.54 5.36
CA GLU A 124 21.81 8.24 6.64
C GLU A 124 23.01 9.18 6.77
N ASP A 125 24.17 8.77 6.26
CA ASP A 125 25.42 9.53 6.37
C ASP A 125 25.64 10.49 5.19
N ALA A 126 25.07 10.19 4.02
CA ALA A 126 25.25 11.00 2.82
C ALA A 126 24.92 12.50 2.99
N PRO A 127 23.85 12.91 3.73
CA PRO A 127 23.60 14.31 4.03
C PRO A 127 24.68 14.96 4.88
N TYR A 128 25.21 14.23 5.87
CA TYR A 128 26.30 14.71 6.72
C TYR A 128 27.56 14.97 5.89
N PHE A 129 28.03 13.98 5.13
CA PHE A 129 29.24 14.12 4.33
C PHE A 129 29.07 15.19 3.24
N SER A 130 27.90 15.26 2.59
CA SER A 130 27.62 16.31 1.60
C SER A 130 27.72 17.71 2.22
N ALA A 131 27.24 17.90 3.45
CA ALA A 131 27.34 19.16 4.16
C ALA A 131 28.76 19.41 4.70
N LEU A 132 29.46 18.36 5.12
CA LEU A 132 30.84 18.41 5.62
C LEU A 132 31.79 18.97 4.58
N TYR A 133 31.71 18.53 3.32
CA TYR A 133 32.54 19.06 2.24
C TYR A 133 32.02 20.43 1.73
N GLY A 134 30.71 20.69 1.79
CA GLY A 134 30.17 21.97 1.35
C GLY A 134 30.43 22.20 -0.15
N PRO A 135 31.05 23.31 -0.58
CA PRO A 135 31.39 23.52 -1.99
C PRO A 135 32.38 22.48 -2.55
N SER A 136 33.31 21.97 -1.73
CA SER A 136 34.31 20.99 -2.18
C SER A 136 33.75 19.58 -2.39
N ARG A 137 32.44 19.37 -2.20
CA ARG A 137 31.78 18.09 -2.56
C ARG A 137 31.80 17.81 -4.07
N HIS A 138 32.06 18.84 -4.88
CA HIS A 138 32.25 18.76 -6.32
C HIS A 138 33.75 18.66 -6.71
N ALA A 139 34.62 18.35 -5.76
CA ALA A 139 36.05 18.31 -6.02
C ALA A 139 36.43 17.11 -6.90
N ILE A 140 37.46 17.32 -7.72
CA ILE A 140 38.17 16.25 -8.42
C ILE A 140 39.36 15.83 -7.56
N VAL A 141 39.39 14.57 -7.17
CA VAL A 141 40.52 13.96 -6.47
C VAL A 141 41.55 13.54 -7.49
N VAL A 142 42.76 14.05 -7.37
CA VAL A 142 43.89 13.78 -8.28
C VAL A 142 45.09 13.24 -7.51
N PRO A 143 45.92 12.38 -8.10
CA PRO A 143 47.09 11.83 -7.39
C PRO A 143 48.16 12.88 -7.04
N ASP A 144 48.31 13.91 -7.88
CA ASP A 144 49.34 14.94 -7.75
C ASP A 144 48.86 16.27 -8.35
N LEU A 145 48.71 17.30 -7.51
CA LEU A 145 48.23 18.62 -7.95
C LEU A 145 49.24 19.34 -8.85
N SER A 146 50.53 19.05 -8.72
CA SER A 146 51.56 19.71 -9.52
C SER A 146 51.44 19.39 -11.01
N GLN A 147 51.02 18.17 -11.34
CA GLN A 147 50.79 17.72 -12.72
C GLN A 147 49.53 18.34 -13.33
N VAL A 148 48.57 18.77 -12.50
CA VAL A 148 47.32 19.39 -12.99
C VAL A 148 47.50 20.87 -13.31
N THR A 149 48.56 21.51 -12.76
CA THR A 149 48.79 22.96 -12.92
C THR A 149 48.86 23.39 -14.39
N GLU A 150 49.52 22.61 -15.25
CA GLU A 150 49.61 22.89 -16.69
C GLU A 150 48.25 22.80 -17.40
N HIS A 151 47.33 21.96 -16.90
CA HIS A 151 45.99 21.81 -17.47
C HIS A 151 45.03 22.93 -17.06
N LEU A 152 45.32 23.65 -15.97
CA LEU A 152 44.54 24.80 -15.50
C LEU A 152 44.85 26.08 -16.29
N GLU A 153 46.04 26.19 -16.88
CA GLU A 153 46.41 27.35 -17.68
C GLU A 153 45.50 27.51 -18.91
N GLY A 154 44.75 28.61 -18.94
CA GLY A 154 43.82 28.91 -20.04
C GLY A 154 42.53 28.07 -20.03
N LEU A 155 42.21 27.40 -18.92
CA LEU A 155 40.96 26.66 -18.77
C LEU A 155 39.77 27.64 -18.73
N THR A 156 38.84 27.50 -19.67
CA THR A 156 37.63 28.34 -19.77
C THR A 156 36.34 27.55 -19.65
N ASP A 157 36.38 26.24 -19.92
CA ASP A 157 35.21 25.37 -19.86
C ASP A 157 35.14 24.62 -18.51
N CYS A 158 34.91 25.38 -17.44
CA CYS A 158 34.81 24.87 -16.07
C CYS A 158 33.75 25.67 -15.27
N PRO A 159 33.29 25.18 -14.11
CA PRO A 159 32.51 25.99 -13.18
C PRO A 159 33.32 27.22 -12.71
N GLU A 160 32.61 28.19 -12.12
CA GLU A 160 33.25 29.41 -11.57
C GLU A 160 34.28 29.06 -10.49
N ASP A 161 33.96 28.10 -9.63
CA ASP A 161 34.84 27.56 -8.61
C ASP A 161 35.11 26.07 -8.89
N LEU A 162 36.37 25.74 -9.19
CA LEU A 162 36.84 24.36 -9.39
C LEU A 162 37.68 23.94 -8.18
N TYR A 163 37.24 22.88 -7.50
CA TYR A 163 37.96 22.31 -6.36
C TYR A 163 38.77 21.09 -6.81
N LEU A 164 40.04 21.04 -6.41
CA LEU A 164 40.90 19.88 -6.61
C LEU A 164 41.46 19.45 -5.26
N ILE A 165 41.50 18.14 -5.01
CA ILE A 165 42.08 17.57 -3.79
C ILE A 165 43.14 16.57 -4.19
N GLU A 166 44.31 16.67 -3.57
CA GLU A 166 45.36 15.65 -3.72
C GLU A 166 45.03 14.45 -2.84
N GLY A 167 44.99 13.25 -3.41
CA GLY A 167 44.70 12.03 -2.67
C GLY A 167 44.65 10.79 -3.54
N ASP A 168 44.62 9.62 -2.90
CA ASP A 168 44.36 8.34 -3.57
C ASP A 168 42.84 8.08 -3.58
N PRO A 169 42.19 7.99 -4.75
CA PRO A 169 40.76 7.67 -4.84
C PRO A 169 40.38 6.34 -4.18
N GLN A 170 41.30 5.38 -4.07
CA GLN A 170 41.01 4.07 -3.47
C GLN A 170 41.08 4.05 -1.94
N SER A 171 41.75 5.04 -1.34
CA SER A 171 41.94 5.13 0.11
C SER A 171 41.90 6.60 0.56
N PHE A 172 40.86 7.31 0.14
CA PHE A 172 40.70 8.72 0.47
C PHE A 172 40.42 8.90 1.98
N ASP A 173 41.08 9.87 2.62
CA ASP A 173 40.99 10.12 4.06
C ASP A 173 40.25 11.44 4.35
N ASP A 174 39.23 11.34 5.21
CA ASP A 174 38.31 12.44 5.55
C ASP A 174 38.73 13.24 6.78
N SER A 175 39.80 12.82 7.46
CA SER A 175 40.13 13.24 8.83
C SER A 175 40.69 14.67 8.99
N VAL A 176 40.52 15.55 7.99
CA VAL A 176 41.20 16.86 7.93
C VAL A 176 40.34 18.03 8.44
N PHE A 177 39.03 17.87 8.63
CA PHE A 177 38.15 18.99 8.99
C PHE A 177 38.03 19.19 10.52
N SER A 178 38.16 20.46 10.96
CA SER A 178 37.74 20.88 12.30
C SER A 178 36.27 21.29 12.26
N VAL A 179 35.40 20.44 12.83
CA VAL A 179 33.94 20.51 12.70
C VAL A 179 33.27 20.53 14.07
N ASP A 180 32.28 21.40 14.21
CA ASP A 180 31.27 21.34 15.26
C ASP A 180 29.94 20.85 14.67
N GLU A 181 29.40 19.76 15.21
CA GLU A 181 28.14 19.18 14.74
C GLU A 181 26.93 19.83 15.43
N LEU A 182 25.89 20.10 14.64
CA LEU A 182 24.61 20.63 15.10
C LEU A 182 23.47 19.69 14.63
N GLU A 183 22.26 19.95 15.12
CA GLU A 183 21.08 19.22 14.65
C GLU A 183 20.84 19.50 13.14
N LYS A 184 21.04 18.47 12.30
CA LYS A 184 20.93 18.51 10.84
C LYS A 184 21.81 19.55 10.14
N ALA A 185 22.95 19.90 10.73
CA ALA A 185 23.90 20.82 10.14
C ALA A 185 25.31 20.62 10.71
N VAL A 186 26.30 21.14 9.99
CA VAL A 186 27.70 21.22 10.44
C VAL A 186 28.21 22.64 10.38
N VAL A 187 29.10 22.98 11.31
CA VAL A 187 29.90 24.20 11.29
C VAL A 187 31.36 23.81 11.12
N VAL A 188 31.95 24.19 9.98
CA VAL A 188 33.35 23.91 9.68
C VAL A 188 34.17 25.17 9.89
N LYS A 189 35.19 25.11 10.74
CA LYS A 189 36.13 26.23 10.95
C LYS A 189 37.15 26.23 9.81
N ILE A 190 36.94 27.10 8.82
CA ILE A 190 37.82 27.24 7.65
C ILE A 190 39.10 28.00 7.99
N ALA A 191 38.98 29.05 8.81
CA ALA A 191 40.11 29.82 9.32
C ALA A 191 39.76 30.43 10.69
N ASP A 192 40.72 31.10 11.35
CA ASP A 192 40.51 31.68 12.70
C ASP A 192 39.34 32.65 12.82
N ARG A 193 38.92 33.27 11.70
CA ARG A 193 37.81 34.23 11.65
C ARG A 193 36.77 33.87 10.58
N GLN A 194 36.74 32.63 10.11
CA GLN A 194 35.84 32.19 9.06
C GLN A 194 35.24 30.83 9.37
N TRP A 195 33.92 30.79 9.45
CA TRP A 195 33.14 29.56 9.63
C TRP A 195 32.25 29.34 8.41
N ARG A 196 32.08 28.08 8.04
CA ARG A 196 31.07 27.66 7.07
C ARG A 196 30.00 26.88 7.81
N TYR A 197 28.77 27.38 7.77
CA TYR A 197 27.60 26.65 8.20
C TYR A 197 26.99 25.94 7.00
N SER A 198 26.73 24.64 7.11
CA SER A 198 26.13 23.85 6.04
C SER A 198 25.06 22.93 6.60
N ARG A 199 23.82 23.13 6.15
CA ARG A 199 22.68 22.28 6.49
C ARG A 199 22.76 20.97 5.72
N PHE A 200 22.21 19.91 6.29
CA PHE A 200 22.07 18.65 5.58
C PHE A 200 21.14 18.84 4.39
N PRO A 201 21.60 18.54 3.16
CA PRO A 201 20.75 18.60 1.99
C PRO A 201 19.68 17.50 2.08
N GLU A 202 18.47 17.80 1.63
CA GLU A 202 17.39 16.80 1.54
C GLU A 202 17.73 15.72 0.51
N VAL A 203 18.43 16.12 -0.56
CA VAL A 203 18.98 15.22 -1.58
C VAL A 203 20.50 15.42 -1.61
N PRO A 204 21.27 14.57 -0.93
CA PRO A 204 22.72 14.67 -0.92
C PRO A 204 23.32 14.39 -2.30
N LEU A 205 24.53 14.88 -2.51
CA LEU A 205 25.28 14.58 -3.74
C LEU A 205 25.95 13.21 -3.65
N PHE A 206 26.44 12.87 -2.46
CA PHE A 206 26.99 11.54 -2.15
C PHE A 206 25.89 10.49 -1.93
N GLY A 207 26.31 9.22 -1.91
CA GLY A 207 25.41 8.08 -1.70
C GLY A 207 24.45 7.85 -2.85
N ARG A 208 24.86 8.13 -4.09
CA ARG A 208 23.98 8.02 -5.27
C ARG A 208 23.73 6.55 -5.63
N ALA A 209 24.74 5.70 -5.66
CA ALA A 209 24.57 4.26 -5.88
C ALA A 209 23.68 3.63 -4.79
N ALA A 210 23.91 3.99 -3.52
CA ALA A 210 23.05 3.54 -2.41
C ALA A 210 21.59 4.01 -2.58
N ARG A 211 21.38 5.24 -3.06
CA ARG A 211 20.05 5.80 -3.36
C ARG A 211 19.38 5.09 -4.53
N GLU A 212 20.09 4.91 -5.64
CA GLU A 212 19.58 4.21 -6.83
C GLU A 212 19.19 2.78 -6.47
N SER A 213 20.04 2.05 -5.75
CA SER A 213 19.74 0.70 -5.26
C SER A 213 18.52 0.67 -4.32
N ARG A 214 18.39 1.66 -3.41
CA ARG A 214 17.20 1.78 -2.56
C ARG A 214 15.93 2.04 -3.37
N ILE A 215 15.98 2.92 -4.37
CA ILE A 215 14.85 3.20 -5.27
C ILE A 215 14.44 1.93 -6.02
N GLU A 216 15.39 1.17 -6.57
CA GLU A 216 15.11 -0.10 -7.24
C GLU A 216 14.45 -1.12 -6.30
N SER A 217 14.97 -1.26 -5.07
CA SER A 217 14.38 -2.13 -4.05
C SER A 217 12.96 -1.70 -3.69
N LEU A 218 12.70 -0.40 -3.58
CA LEU A 218 11.37 0.13 -3.29
C LEU A 218 10.40 -0.09 -4.45
N HIS A 219 10.86 0.03 -5.70
CA HIS A 219 10.05 -0.32 -6.87
C HIS A 219 9.66 -1.81 -6.85
N ALA A 220 10.60 -2.70 -6.54
CA ALA A 220 10.29 -4.13 -6.40
C ALA A 220 9.27 -4.38 -5.27
N GLU A 221 9.43 -3.74 -4.11
CA GLU A 221 8.48 -3.82 -2.99
C GLU A 221 7.08 -3.31 -3.40
N ARG A 222 7.03 -2.18 -4.11
CA ARG A 222 5.80 -1.55 -4.58
C ARG A 222 5.00 -2.46 -5.50
N GLU A 223 5.65 -3.14 -6.44
CA GLU A 223 4.97 -4.07 -7.37
C GLU A 223 4.34 -5.23 -6.60
N VAL A 224 5.07 -5.84 -5.66
CA VAL A 224 4.53 -6.90 -4.78
C VAL A 224 3.33 -6.41 -3.96
N LEU A 225 3.44 -5.22 -3.38
CA LEU A 225 2.33 -4.61 -2.63
C LEU A 225 1.13 -4.31 -3.52
N SER A 226 1.36 -3.87 -4.76
CA SER A 226 0.31 -3.57 -5.74
C SER A 226 -0.48 -4.83 -6.12
N GLU A 227 0.21 -5.94 -6.39
CA GLU A 227 -0.42 -7.24 -6.67
C GLU A 227 -1.23 -7.76 -5.47
N ARG A 228 -0.66 -7.68 -4.27
CA ARG A 228 -1.36 -8.08 -3.04
C ARG A 228 -2.59 -7.21 -2.78
N PHE A 229 -2.46 -5.88 -2.95
CA PHE A 229 -3.56 -4.95 -2.78
C PHE A 229 -4.71 -5.22 -3.76
N ALA A 230 -4.40 -5.52 -5.02
CA ALA A 230 -5.41 -5.87 -6.02
C ALA A 230 -6.16 -7.15 -5.66
N THR A 231 -5.44 -8.18 -5.19
CA THR A 231 -6.02 -9.46 -4.75
C THR A 231 -6.96 -9.25 -3.56
N LEU A 232 -6.49 -8.58 -2.50
CA LEU A 232 -7.29 -8.28 -1.31
C LEU A 232 -8.51 -7.40 -1.65
N SER A 233 -8.34 -6.44 -2.55
CA SER A 233 -9.46 -5.58 -3.00
C SER A 233 -10.54 -6.40 -3.71
N PHE A 234 -10.15 -7.38 -4.52
CA PHE A 234 -11.09 -8.29 -5.17
C PHE A 234 -11.82 -9.16 -4.14
N ASP A 235 -11.11 -9.73 -3.17
CA ASP A 235 -11.69 -10.57 -2.13
C ASP A 235 -12.65 -9.81 -1.22
N VAL A 236 -12.31 -8.57 -0.84
CA VAL A 236 -13.20 -7.68 -0.09
C VAL A 236 -14.47 -7.40 -0.91
N GLN A 237 -14.35 -7.09 -2.21
CA GLN A 237 -15.52 -6.86 -3.05
C GLN A 237 -16.41 -8.11 -3.18
N LYS A 238 -15.81 -9.30 -3.31
CA LYS A 238 -16.54 -10.56 -3.37
C LYS A 238 -17.31 -10.81 -2.07
N THR A 239 -16.64 -10.63 -0.93
CA THR A 239 -17.22 -10.80 0.40
C THR A 239 -18.36 -9.81 0.66
N GLN A 240 -18.19 -8.55 0.25
CA GLN A 240 -19.23 -7.51 0.34
C GLN A 240 -20.49 -7.84 -0.46
N ARG A 241 -20.33 -8.37 -1.68
CA ARG A 241 -21.49 -8.80 -2.48
C ARG A 241 -22.25 -9.94 -1.80
N LEU A 242 -21.53 -10.89 -1.20
CA LEU A 242 -22.14 -11.99 -0.47
C LEU A 242 -22.88 -11.46 0.77
N HIS A 243 -22.25 -10.59 1.56
CA HIS A 243 -22.88 -9.95 2.71
C HIS A 243 -24.17 -9.21 2.30
N GLN A 244 -24.15 -8.43 1.21
CA GLN A 244 -25.37 -7.77 0.71
C GLN A 244 -26.47 -8.76 0.28
N ALA A 245 -26.11 -9.94 -0.24
CA ALA A 245 -27.08 -10.99 -0.56
C ALA A 245 -27.70 -11.55 0.73
N PHE A 246 -26.89 -11.88 1.74
CA PHE A 246 -27.37 -12.36 3.04
C PHE A 246 -28.26 -11.34 3.75
N SER A 247 -27.85 -10.07 3.78
CA SER A 247 -28.64 -8.99 4.40
C SER A 247 -30.01 -8.80 3.73
N ARG A 248 -30.08 -8.93 2.40
CA ARG A 248 -31.36 -8.89 1.66
C ARG A 248 -32.26 -10.09 1.98
N PHE A 249 -31.68 -11.29 2.01
CA PHE A 249 -32.41 -12.50 2.38
C PHE A 249 -32.96 -12.44 3.82
N ILE A 250 -32.13 -11.99 4.76
CA ILE A 250 -32.52 -11.83 6.16
C ILE A 250 -33.68 -10.85 6.30
N GLY A 251 -33.62 -9.71 5.60
CA GLY A 251 -34.67 -8.69 5.66
C GLY A 251 -35.99 -9.08 5.00
N SER A 252 -35.97 -9.99 4.01
CA SER A 252 -37.14 -10.25 3.14
C SER A 252 -37.72 -11.67 3.23
N HIS A 253 -36.90 -12.66 3.62
CA HIS A 253 -37.22 -14.07 3.39
C HIS A 253 -36.96 -14.99 4.59
N LEU A 254 -36.08 -14.64 5.52
CA LEU A 254 -35.69 -15.49 6.67
C LEU A 254 -36.86 -15.98 7.52
N ALA A 255 -37.90 -15.15 7.68
CA ALA A 255 -39.06 -15.49 8.51
C ALA A 255 -39.85 -16.69 8.00
N VAL A 256 -39.85 -16.93 6.67
CA VAL A 256 -40.67 -17.97 6.03
C VAL A 256 -39.85 -19.05 5.33
N ALA A 257 -38.55 -18.83 5.09
CA ALA A 257 -37.70 -19.72 4.30
C ALA A 257 -37.59 -21.15 4.85
N PHE A 258 -37.72 -21.31 6.18
CA PHE A 258 -37.59 -22.59 6.89
C PHE A 258 -38.93 -23.14 7.41
N GLU A 259 -40.06 -22.53 7.01
CA GLU A 259 -41.39 -23.08 7.29
C GLU A 259 -41.68 -24.31 6.42
N SER A 260 -42.61 -25.16 6.87
CA SER A 260 -43.12 -26.28 6.05
C SER A 260 -43.69 -25.77 4.72
N ASP A 261 -43.55 -26.60 3.68
CA ASP A 261 -44.14 -26.34 2.37
C ASP A 261 -45.68 -26.22 2.50
N PRO A 262 -46.25 -25.02 2.23
CA PRO A 262 -47.68 -24.79 2.34
C PRO A 262 -48.49 -25.59 1.29
N GLU A 263 -47.88 -26.03 0.19
CA GLU A 263 -48.55 -26.89 -0.80
C GLU A 263 -48.62 -28.35 -0.30
N ALA A 264 -47.57 -28.85 0.35
CA ALA A 264 -47.59 -30.17 0.98
C ALA A 264 -48.59 -30.26 2.15
N GLU A 265 -48.82 -29.15 2.87
CA GLU A 265 -49.85 -29.05 3.92
C GLU A 265 -51.29 -29.03 3.39
N SER A 266 -51.49 -28.72 2.10
CA SER A 266 -52.83 -28.65 1.48
C SER A 266 -53.36 -30.01 1.01
N VAL A 267 -52.49 -31.03 0.94
CA VAL A 267 -52.78 -32.38 0.41
C VAL A 267 -53.03 -33.42 1.53
N ASN A 268 -52.74 -33.07 2.80
CA ASN A 268 -53.05 -33.86 4.00
C ASN A 268 -54.32 -33.38 4.68
#